data_AF-A0A840DRM4-F1
#
_entry.id   AF-A0A840DRM4-F1
#
_cell.length_a   1.000
_cell.length_b   1.000
_cell.length_c   1.000
_cell.angle_alpha   90.00
_cell.angle_beta   90.00
_cell.angle_gamma   90.00
#
_symmetry.space_group_name_H-M   'P 1'
#
loop_
_entity.id
_entity.type
_entity.pdbx_description
1 polymer ?
#
loop_
_entity_poly.entity_id
_entity_poly.type
_entity_poly.pdbx_seq_one_letter_code
_entity_poly.pdbx_strand_id
1 'polypeptide(L)'
;MRKKEVQEASQQAQKSNDVKKAKEEALTRQIRLSLYNMDKDIRTVAGHNLSQNIYTASKNKSDKGWSATKELIDVVTDFVPGVGTIKDAYRLYQVLSNPKSNAKDVAEALVGFIPGLGDLKSISKVTNAIKKAFDIDPKKLDQAVSIIKGTGKASKYVDVTKSSSRYANRAADVSKAQFEENLLRDGWKKSISKDGKTIILEKDGSKYVLRDGAKSTGGSTADFYPKGSKRMTLKIRLK
;
A
#
# COMPACT_ATOMS: atom_id res chain seq x y z
N MET A 1 13.87 -48.36 -22.66
CA MET A 1 13.00 -47.22 -22.28
C MET A 1 13.65 -46.23 -21.31
N ARG A 2 14.37 -46.64 -20.24
CA ARG A 2 14.88 -45.72 -19.19
C ARG A 2 15.83 -44.58 -19.60
N LYS A 3 16.60 -44.69 -20.69
CA LYS A 3 17.60 -43.64 -21.05
C LYS A 3 16.96 -42.37 -21.60
N LYS A 4 15.82 -42.48 -22.29
CA LYS A 4 15.15 -41.34 -22.93
C LYS A 4 14.42 -40.45 -21.91
N GLU A 5 13.76 -41.07 -20.94
CA GLU A 5 13.06 -40.39 -19.84
C GLU A 5 14.02 -39.60 -18.93
N VAL A 6 15.20 -40.15 -18.64
CA VAL A 6 16.23 -39.45 -17.84
C VAL A 6 16.77 -38.22 -18.58
N GLN A 7 16.89 -38.30 -19.91
CA GLN A 7 17.38 -37.22 -20.76
C GLN A 7 16.34 -36.08 -20.87
N GLU A 8 15.06 -36.42 -20.98
CA GLU A 8 13.94 -35.47 -21.00
C GLU A 8 13.79 -34.77 -19.64
N ALA A 9 13.89 -35.50 -18.52
CA ALA A 9 13.88 -34.91 -17.18
C ALA A 9 15.06 -33.96 -16.94
N SER A 10 16.27 -34.31 -17.40
CA SER A 10 17.44 -33.44 -17.30
C SER A 10 17.30 -32.16 -18.13
N GLN A 11 16.69 -32.23 -19.32
CA GLN A 11 16.43 -31.05 -20.16
C GLN A 11 15.34 -30.15 -19.55
N GLN A 12 14.32 -30.73 -18.91
CA GLN A 12 13.29 -29.96 -18.19
C GLN A 12 13.85 -29.27 -16.96
N ALA A 13 14.72 -29.93 -16.19
CA ALA A 13 15.41 -29.34 -15.05
C ALA A 13 16.33 -28.17 -15.47
N GLN A 14 17.06 -28.34 -16.59
CA GLN A 14 17.89 -27.29 -17.15
C GLN A 14 17.06 -26.06 -17.56
N LYS A 15 15.98 -26.28 -18.32
CA LYS A 15 15.04 -25.21 -18.72
C LYS A 15 14.43 -24.48 -17.52
N SER A 16 14.06 -25.21 -16.46
CA SER A 16 13.54 -24.62 -15.22
C SER A 16 14.58 -23.72 -14.52
N ASN A 17 15.84 -24.15 -14.47
CA ASN A 17 16.93 -23.36 -13.89
C ASN A 17 17.24 -22.11 -14.73
N ASP A 18 17.23 -22.23 -16.06
CA ASP A 18 17.44 -21.10 -16.97
C ASP A 18 16.29 -20.07 -16.85
N VAL A 19 15.05 -20.53 -16.69
CA VAL A 19 13.90 -19.65 -16.45
C VAL A 19 14.00 -18.95 -15.09
N LYS A 20 14.42 -19.66 -14.03
CA LYS A 20 14.67 -19.03 -12.72
C LYS A 20 15.75 -17.95 -12.82
N LYS A 21 16.86 -18.25 -13.48
CA LYS A 21 17.97 -17.30 -13.70
C LYS A 21 17.52 -16.09 -14.52
N ALA A 22 16.75 -16.28 -15.58
CA ALA A 22 16.20 -15.20 -16.40
C ALA A 22 15.25 -14.30 -15.60
N LYS A 23 14.41 -14.88 -14.74
CA LYS A 23 13.56 -14.11 -13.81
C LYS A 23 14.39 -13.28 -12.84
N GLU A 24 15.46 -13.84 -12.25
CA GLU A 24 16.36 -13.09 -11.36
C GLU A 24 17.07 -11.94 -12.08
N GLU A 25 17.52 -12.13 -13.32
CA GLU A 25 18.18 -11.10 -14.11
C GLU A 25 17.21 -9.98 -14.53
N ALA A 26 15.99 -10.32 -14.95
CA ALA A 26 14.94 -9.36 -15.28
C ALA A 26 14.58 -8.49 -14.06
N LEU A 27 14.46 -9.12 -12.89
CA LEU A 27 14.20 -8.47 -11.62
C LEU A 27 15.33 -7.52 -11.22
N THR A 28 16.58 -7.97 -11.38
CA THR A 28 17.78 -7.15 -11.12
C THR A 28 17.84 -5.93 -12.04
N ARG A 29 17.45 -6.07 -13.31
CA ARG A 29 17.37 -4.96 -14.27
C ARG A 29 16.27 -3.96 -13.91
N GLN A 30 15.09 -4.44 -13.53
CA GLN A 30 13.97 -3.59 -13.09
C GLN A 30 14.36 -2.74 -11.86
N ILE A 31 15.10 -3.33 -10.93
CA ILE A 31 15.64 -2.62 -9.75
C ILE A 31 16.62 -1.53 -10.17
N ARG A 32 17.60 -1.83 -11.05
CA ARG A 32 18.56 -0.81 -11.53
C ARG A 32 17.87 0.37 -12.21
N LEU A 33 16.85 0.12 -13.02
CA LEU A 33 16.05 1.15 -13.68
C LEU A 33 15.28 2.00 -12.67
N SER A 34 14.68 1.37 -11.64
CA SER A 34 13.96 2.10 -10.59
C SER A 34 14.85 3.01 -9.74
N LEU A 35 16.13 2.64 -9.56
CA LEU A 35 17.12 3.45 -8.85
C LEU A 35 17.65 4.62 -9.70
N TYR A 36 17.80 4.40 -11.01
CA TYR A 36 18.24 5.42 -11.95
C TYR A 36 17.21 6.54 -12.13
N ASN A 37 15.92 6.19 -12.14
CA ASN A 37 14.81 7.13 -12.32
C ASN A 37 14.41 7.90 -11.04
N MET A 38 15.16 7.76 -9.94
CA MET A 38 14.96 8.61 -8.76
C MET A 38 15.55 10.00 -9.02
N ASP A 39 14.64 10.98 -9.05
CA ASP A 39 14.88 12.40 -9.28
C ASP A 39 16.08 12.94 -8.49
N LYS A 40 16.89 13.78 -9.15
CA LYS A 40 18.22 14.20 -8.68
C LYS A 40 18.13 14.99 -7.36
N ASP A 41 16.98 15.60 -7.10
CA ASP A 41 16.75 16.51 -5.97
C ASP A 41 16.22 15.82 -4.69
N ILE A 42 15.75 14.56 -4.77
CA ILE A 42 15.28 13.79 -3.58
C ILE A 42 16.44 13.08 -2.86
N ARG A 43 17.64 13.06 -3.46
CA ARG A 43 18.83 12.38 -2.90
C ARG A 43 19.36 13.05 -1.63
N THR A 44 19.01 14.31 -1.36
CA THR A 44 19.88 15.16 -0.52
C THR A 44 19.60 15.12 0.98
N VAL A 45 18.45 14.62 1.49
CA VAL A 45 18.20 14.70 2.96
C VAL A 45 17.69 13.42 3.63
N ALA A 46 16.94 12.55 2.93
CA ALA A 46 16.51 11.23 3.47
C ALA A 46 16.83 10.04 2.55
N GLY A 47 17.18 10.30 1.28
CA GLY A 47 17.43 9.28 0.25
C GLY A 47 18.86 8.75 0.19
N HIS A 48 19.85 9.44 0.79
CA HIS A 48 21.25 9.04 0.66
C HIS A 48 21.54 7.72 1.39
N ASN A 49 21.06 7.56 2.62
CA ASN A 49 21.24 6.31 3.38
C ASN A 49 20.34 5.18 2.86
N LEU A 50 19.10 5.49 2.46
CA LEU A 50 18.14 4.48 1.99
C LEU A 50 18.52 3.90 0.63
N SER A 51 18.93 4.74 -0.32
CA SER A 51 19.35 4.26 -1.65
C SER A 51 20.71 3.56 -1.61
N GLN A 52 21.65 4.01 -0.77
CA GLN A 52 22.93 3.32 -0.56
C GLN A 52 22.71 1.97 0.14
N ASN A 53 21.82 1.87 1.13
CA ASN A 53 21.49 0.60 1.77
C ASN A 53 20.80 -0.37 0.81
N ILE A 54 19.88 0.09 -0.04
CA ILE A 54 19.25 -0.75 -1.07
C ILE A 54 20.26 -1.19 -2.13
N TYR A 55 21.14 -0.28 -2.58
CA TYR A 55 22.20 -0.60 -3.54
C TYR A 55 23.21 -1.60 -2.96
N THR A 56 23.63 -1.40 -1.71
CA THR A 56 24.58 -2.27 -1.00
C THR A 56 23.96 -3.64 -0.69
N ALA A 57 22.70 -3.70 -0.24
CA ALA A 57 21.96 -4.95 -0.05
C ALA A 57 21.68 -5.67 -1.38
N SER A 58 21.41 -4.94 -2.47
CA SER A 58 21.24 -5.55 -3.80
C SER A 58 22.53 -6.15 -4.36
N LYS A 59 23.69 -5.61 -3.96
CA LYS A 59 25.01 -6.18 -4.27
C LYS A 59 25.35 -7.38 -3.38
N ASN A 60 24.95 -7.36 -2.11
CA ASN A 60 25.13 -8.46 -1.17
C ASN A 60 23.92 -9.39 -1.17
N LYS A 61 23.94 -10.39 -2.08
CA LYS A 61 22.94 -11.48 -2.14
C LYS A 61 22.77 -12.27 -0.82
N SER A 62 23.64 -12.04 0.18
CA SER A 62 23.66 -12.70 1.49
C SER A 62 22.97 -11.93 2.62
N ASP A 63 22.40 -10.74 2.37
CA ASP A 63 21.63 -10.05 3.40
C ASP A 63 20.33 -10.84 3.67
N LYS A 64 20.15 -11.28 4.93
CA LYS A 64 18.97 -12.00 5.41
C LYS A 64 17.67 -11.27 5.02
N GLY A 65 17.68 -9.93 5.04
CA GLY A 65 16.53 -9.12 4.63
C GLY A 65 16.19 -9.24 3.15
N TRP A 66 17.20 -9.37 2.28
CA TRP A 66 17.00 -9.47 0.83
C TRP A 66 16.45 -10.83 0.41
N SER A 67 16.99 -11.92 0.99
CA SER A 67 16.46 -13.27 0.76
C SER A 67 15.01 -13.39 1.22
N ALA A 68 14.70 -12.88 2.41
CA ALA A 68 13.34 -12.88 2.94
C ALA A 68 12.38 -12.03 2.10
N THR A 69 12.85 -10.90 1.55
CA THR A 69 12.05 -10.04 0.65
C THR A 69 11.67 -10.77 -0.64
N LYS A 70 12.61 -11.52 -1.24
CA LYS A 70 12.32 -12.34 -2.43
C LYS A 70 11.33 -13.45 -2.13
N GLU A 71 11.55 -14.19 -1.04
CA GLU A 71 10.65 -15.26 -0.62
C GLU A 71 9.23 -14.72 -0.36
N LEU A 72 9.12 -13.56 0.30
CA LEU A 72 7.84 -12.92 0.53
C LEU A 72 7.10 -12.60 -0.78
N ILE A 73 7.77 -12.01 -1.76
CA ILE A 73 7.12 -11.65 -3.03
C ILE A 73 6.65 -12.88 -3.76
N ASP A 74 7.49 -13.91 -3.88
CA ASP A 74 7.12 -15.16 -4.55
C ASP A 74 5.86 -15.76 -3.89
N VAL A 75 5.85 -15.88 -2.56
CA VAL A 75 4.72 -16.43 -1.80
C VAL A 75 3.46 -15.57 -1.96
N VAL A 76 3.58 -14.23 -1.89
CA VAL A 76 2.40 -13.35 -1.94
C VAL A 76 1.84 -13.26 -3.36
N THR A 77 2.69 -13.33 -4.41
CA THR A 77 2.23 -13.32 -5.81
C THR A 77 1.32 -14.50 -6.15
N ASP A 78 1.42 -15.62 -5.45
CA ASP A 78 0.56 -16.79 -5.65
C ASP A 78 -0.90 -16.55 -5.21
N PHE A 79 -1.15 -15.54 -4.36
CA PHE A 79 -2.47 -15.30 -3.78
C PHE A 79 -3.04 -13.92 -4.07
N VAL A 80 -2.21 -12.93 -4.42
CA VAL A 80 -2.63 -11.55 -4.70
C VAL A 80 -2.15 -11.12 -6.08
N PRO A 81 -3.03 -11.04 -7.09
CA PRO A 81 -2.68 -10.54 -8.41
C PRO A 81 -2.58 -9.01 -8.37
N GLY A 82 -1.43 -8.50 -7.91
CA GLY A 82 -1.20 -7.04 -7.79
C GLY A 82 -0.34 -6.63 -6.60
N VAL A 83 0.68 -7.41 -6.25
CA VAL A 83 1.64 -7.00 -5.23
C VAL A 83 2.50 -5.84 -5.71
N GLY A 84 2.98 -5.05 -4.76
CA GLY A 84 3.97 -4.00 -4.96
C GLY A 84 5.34 -4.56 -5.34
N THR A 85 6.29 -3.66 -5.48
CA THR A 85 7.64 -3.99 -5.96
C THR A 85 8.50 -4.58 -4.84
N ILE A 86 9.68 -5.12 -5.21
CA ILE A 86 10.72 -5.50 -4.24
C ILE A 86 11.08 -4.36 -3.29
N LYS A 87 11.06 -3.12 -3.80
CA LYS A 87 11.34 -1.94 -2.98
C LYS A 87 10.33 -1.80 -1.85
N ASP A 88 9.06 -2.09 -2.12
CA ASP A 88 7.97 -2.00 -1.15
C ASP A 88 8.04 -3.14 -0.13
N ALA A 89 8.36 -4.35 -0.57
CA ALA A 89 8.61 -5.50 0.30
C ALA A 89 9.83 -5.28 1.22
N TYR A 90 10.90 -4.68 0.71
CA TYR A 90 12.09 -4.36 1.50
C TYR A 90 11.81 -3.25 2.51
N ARG A 91 11.02 -2.23 2.13
CA ARG A 91 10.55 -1.20 3.07
C ARG A 91 9.72 -1.84 4.20
N LEU A 92 8.85 -2.78 3.88
CA LEU A 92 8.09 -3.54 4.87
C LEU A 92 9.02 -4.29 5.84
N TYR A 93 10.03 -5.00 5.33
CA TYR A 93 11.07 -5.63 6.17
C TYR A 93 11.75 -4.63 7.11
N GLN A 94 12.19 -3.47 6.61
CA GLN A 94 12.88 -2.48 7.44
C GLN A 94 12.01 -1.94 8.57
N VAL A 95 10.74 -1.66 8.31
CA VAL A 95 9.80 -1.15 9.31
C VAL A 95 9.43 -2.23 10.33
N LEU A 96 9.35 -3.50 9.91
CA LEU A 96 9.13 -4.63 10.80
C LEU A 96 10.33 -4.87 11.71
N SER A 97 11.54 -4.89 11.16
CA SER A 97 12.80 -5.13 11.87
C SER A 97 13.26 -3.95 12.74
N ASN A 98 12.70 -2.75 12.53
CA ASN A 98 13.03 -1.58 13.35
C ASN A 98 12.21 -1.58 14.66
N PRO A 99 12.84 -1.72 15.84
CA PRO A 99 12.13 -1.70 17.11
C PRO A 99 11.46 -0.35 17.41
N LYS A 100 11.91 0.75 16.79
CA LYS A 100 11.33 2.09 16.98
C LYS A 100 10.09 2.34 16.14
N SER A 101 9.86 1.55 15.09
CA SER A 101 8.67 1.70 14.25
C SER A 101 7.43 1.25 15.02
N ASN A 102 6.30 1.91 14.81
CA ASN A 102 5.03 1.61 15.46
C ASN A 102 4.09 0.81 14.51
N ALA A 103 2.91 0.42 15.00
CA ALA A 103 1.94 -0.35 14.21
C ALA A 103 1.36 0.43 13.01
N LYS A 104 1.32 1.77 13.08
CA LYS A 104 0.89 2.63 11.96
C LYS A 104 1.92 2.60 10.83
N ASP A 105 3.21 2.72 11.15
CA ASP A 105 4.30 2.64 10.17
C ASP A 105 4.27 1.30 9.43
N VAL A 106 4.05 0.21 10.17
CA VAL A 106 3.92 -1.15 9.60
C VAL A 106 2.67 -1.25 8.73
N ALA A 107 1.55 -0.67 9.14
CA ALA A 107 0.32 -0.65 8.34
C ALA A 107 0.51 0.11 7.02
N GLU A 108 1.18 1.27 7.05
CA GLU A 108 1.51 2.06 5.86
C GLU A 108 2.43 1.28 4.91
N ALA A 109 3.48 0.64 5.45
CA ALA A 109 4.39 -0.18 4.65
C ALA A 109 3.69 -1.42 4.04
N LEU A 110 2.79 -2.04 4.79
CA LEU A 110 2.03 -3.21 4.35
C LEU A 110 1.04 -2.86 3.23
N VAL A 111 0.33 -1.73 3.35
CA VAL A 111 -0.56 -1.22 2.28
C VAL A 111 0.23 -0.75 1.07
N GLY A 112 1.41 -0.16 1.27
CA GLY A 112 2.32 0.19 0.17
C GLY A 112 2.81 -1.04 -0.59
N PHE A 113 3.12 -2.12 0.13
CA PHE A 113 3.50 -3.40 -0.47
C PHE A 113 2.33 -4.12 -1.13
N ILE A 114 1.10 -3.99 -0.65
CA ILE A 114 -0.07 -4.62 -1.28
C ILE A 114 -1.16 -3.57 -1.46
N PRO A 115 -1.17 -2.87 -2.60
CA PRO A 115 -2.21 -1.91 -2.94
C PRO A 115 -3.58 -2.61 -2.94
N GLY A 116 -4.56 -2.06 -2.23
CA GLY A 116 -5.89 -2.66 -2.16
C GLY A 116 -6.03 -3.87 -1.23
N LEU A 117 -5.14 -4.02 -0.23
CA LEU A 117 -5.26 -4.98 0.89
C LEU A 117 -6.47 -4.72 1.82
N GLY A 118 -7.57 -4.15 1.31
CA GLY A 118 -8.85 -3.98 1.97
C GLY A 118 -9.77 -5.21 1.83
N ASP A 119 -9.49 -6.13 0.90
CA ASP A 119 -10.24 -7.39 0.78
C ASP A 119 -9.78 -8.40 1.84
N LEU A 120 -10.54 -8.45 2.94
CA LEU A 120 -10.27 -9.18 4.18
C LEU A 120 -9.96 -10.67 4.01
N LYS A 121 -10.33 -11.29 2.88
CA LYS A 121 -10.16 -12.73 2.64
C LYS A 121 -8.70 -13.14 2.44
N SER A 122 -7.84 -12.24 1.97
CA SER A 122 -6.43 -12.54 1.68
C SER A 122 -5.46 -12.08 2.77
N ILE A 123 -5.91 -11.21 3.69
CA ILE A 123 -5.02 -10.57 4.67
C ILE A 123 -4.37 -11.56 5.64
N SER A 124 -5.05 -12.65 6.01
CA SER A 124 -4.52 -13.69 6.89
C SER A 124 -3.42 -14.52 6.23
N LYS A 125 -3.60 -14.89 4.94
CA LYS A 125 -2.58 -15.61 4.16
C LYS A 125 -1.32 -14.76 3.98
N VAL A 126 -1.52 -13.48 3.64
CA VAL A 126 -0.43 -12.50 3.51
C VAL A 126 0.31 -12.34 4.83
N THR A 127 -0.38 -12.14 5.94
CA THR A 127 0.30 -11.97 7.23
C THR A 127 1.03 -13.23 7.69
N ASN A 128 0.50 -14.41 7.44
CA ASN A 128 1.21 -15.66 7.71
C ASN A 128 2.48 -15.80 6.86
N ALA A 129 2.43 -15.41 5.58
CA ALA A 129 3.62 -15.38 4.71
C ALA A 129 4.68 -14.42 5.25
N ILE A 130 4.28 -13.22 5.68
CA ILE A 130 5.19 -12.22 6.28
C ILE A 130 5.82 -12.74 7.58
N LYS A 131 5.01 -13.35 8.47
CA LYS A 131 5.52 -13.95 9.72
C LYS A 131 6.57 -15.03 9.44
N LYS A 132 6.33 -15.87 8.43
CA LYS A 132 7.24 -16.93 8.02
C LYS A 132 8.53 -16.39 7.38
N ALA A 133 8.42 -15.42 6.48
CA ALA A 133 9.56 -14.91 5.72
C ALA A 133 10.52 -14.08 6.60
N PHE A 134 9.98 -13.28 7.52
CA PHE A 134 10.79 -12.32 8.29
C PHE A 134 11.13 -12.74 9.72
N ASP A 135 10.57 -13.84 10.23
CA ASP A 135 10.82 -14.32 11.60
C ASP A 135 10.59 -13.22 12.65
N ILE A 136 9.40 -12.61 12.59
CA ILE A 136 9.03 -11.38 13.32
C ILE A 136 8.03 -11.63 14.44
N ASP A 137 8.04 -10.78 15.47
CA ASP A 137 7.01 -10.76 16.52
C ASP A 137 5.62 -10.46 15.91
N PRO A 138 4.64 -11.38 16.05
CA PRO A 138 3.32 -11.24 15.47
C PRO A 138 2.54 -10.03 16.02
N LYS A 139 2.82 -9.56 17.24
CA LYS A 139 2.02 -8.48 17.88
C LYS A 139 1.99 -7.20 17.05
N LYS A 140 3.14 -6.78 16.53
CA LYS A 140 3.27 -5.52 15.78
C LYS A 140 2.52 -5.59 14.45
N LEU A 141 2.61 -6.74 13.78
CA LEU A 141 1.91 -7.01 12.53
C LEU A 141 0.40 -7.17 12.76
N ASP A 142 -0.01 -7.82 13.84
CA ASP A 142 -1.43 -8.01 14.18
C ASP A 142 -2.11 -6.67 14.53
N GLN A 143 -1.40 -5.78 15.23
CA GLN A 143 -1.86 -4.41 15.47
C GLN A 143 -1.98 -3.62 14.16
N ALA A 144 -1.01 -3.75 13.25
CA ALA A 144 -1.06 -3.13 11.93
C ALA A 144 -2.26 -3.64 11.10
N VAL A 145 -2.51 -4.95 11.14
CA VAL A 145 -3.70 -5.54 10.51
C VAL A 145 -4.98 -5.00 11.13
N SER A 146 -5.06 -4.84 12.45
CA SER A 146 -6.22 -4.23 13.11
C SER A 146 -6.48 -2.79 12.62
N ILE A 147 -5.40 -2.02 12.44
CA ILE A 147 -5.48 -0.67 11.85
C ILE A 147 -6.00 -0.73 10.41
N ILE A 148 -5.53 -1.69 9.60
CA ILE A 148 -5.94 -1.86 8.21
C ILE A 148 -7.40 -2.27 8.09
N LYS A 149 -7.85 -3.21 8.93
CA LYS A 149 -9.24 -3.72 8.96
C LYS A 149 -10.26 -2.68 9.44
N GLY A 150 -9.82 -1.51 9.89
CA GLY A 150 -10.70 -0.52 10.50
C GLY A 150 -11.25 -0.97 11.86
N THR A 151 -10.64 -1.97 12.51
CA THR A 151 -10.91 -2.33 13.91
C THR A 151 -10.14 -1.43 14.89
N GLY A 152 -9.39 -0.46 14.38
CA GLY A 152 -9.02 0.74 15.13
C GLY A 152 -10.27 1.57 15.47
N LYS A 153 -10.22 2.30 16.59
CA LYS A 153 -11.31 3.14 17.12
C LYS A 153 -12.12 3.79 15.99
N ALA A 154 -13.38 3.37 15.82
CA ALA A 154 -14.27 3.96 14.82
C ALA A 154 -14.26 5.49 14.99
N SER A 155 -14.04 6.21 13.90
CA SER A 155 -14.11 7.66 13.95
C SER A 155 -15.52 8.06 14.36
N LYS A 156 -15.62 9.05 15.24
CA LYS A 156 -16.91 9.65 15.57
C LYS A 156 -17.55 10.12 14.28
N TYR A 157 -18.80 9.72 14.01
CA TYR A 157 -19.56 10.12 12.83
C TYR A 157 -20.96 10.54 13.26
N VAL A 158 -21.16 11.83 13.49
CA VAL A 158 -22.35 12.36 14.18
C VAL A 158 -23.18 13.22 13.25
N ASP A 159 -24.51 13.08 13.32
CA ASP A 159 -25.43 14.01 12.65
C ASP A 159 -25.28 15.42 13.21
N VAL A 160 -24.99 16.36 12.33
CA VAL A 160 -24.96 17.79 12.66
C VAL A 160 -25.81 18.58 11.67
N THR A 161 -26.78 17.92 11.04
CA THR A 161 -27.73 18.53 10.12
C THR A 161 -28.63 19.50 10.86
N LYS A 162 -28.56 20.78 10.49
CA LYS A 162 -29.51 21.81 10.94
C LYS A 162 -30.75 21.79 10.04
N SER A 163 -31.91 22.19 10.55
CA SER A 163 -33.17 22.26 9.78
C SER A 163 -33.06 23.11 8.50
N SER A 164 -32.21 24.14 8.49
CA SER A 164 -31.93 24.99 7.33
C SER A 164 -30.87 24.43 6.36
N SER A 165 -30.33 23.25 6.65
CA SER A 165 -29.27 22.65 5.83
C SER A 165 -29.85 22.11 4.53
N ARG A 166 -29.28 22.52 3.40
CA ARG A 166 -29.65 21.99 2.09
C ARG A 166 -29.34 20.50 1.90
N TYR A 167 -28.40 19.97 2.69
CA TYR A 167 -27.88 18.60 2.57
C TYR A 167 -27.66 18.00 3.96
N ALA A 168 -27.61 16.68 4.04
CA ALA A 168 -27.19 16.00 5.26
C ALA A 168 -25.77 16.46 5.63
N ASN A 169 -25.56 16.78 6.91
CA ASN A 169 -24.26 17.17 7.44
C ASN A 169 -23.83 16.18 8.51
N ARG A 170 -22.61 15.67 8.40
CA ARG A 170 -22.01 14.76 9.38
C ARG A 170 -20.71 15.35 9.88
N ALA A 171 -20.45 15.29 11.18
CA ALA A 171 -19.15 15.66 11.74
C ALA A 171 -18.32 14.40 11.97
N ALA A 172 -17.06 14.44 11.54
CA ALA A 172 -16.11 13.36 11.74
C ALA A 172 -14.84 13.83 12.47
N ASP A 173 -14.39 13.05 13.46
CA ASP A 173 -13.11 13.30 14.18
C ASP A 173 -11.94 12.64 13.44
N VAL A 174 -11.79 12.99 12.16
CA VAL A 174 -10.65 12.61 11.32
C VAL A 174 -10.19 13.81 10.53
N SER A 175 -8.88 13.93 10.33
CA SER A 175 -8.32 14.95 9.46
C SER A 175 -8.62 14.65 7.99
N LYS A 176 -8.49 15.66 7.13
CA LYS A 176 -8.61 15.48 5.67
C LYS A 176 -7.64 14.42 5.13
N ALA A 177 -6.40 14.43 5.59
CA ALA A 177 -5.39 13.46 5.17
C ALA A 177 -5.77 12.03 5.59
N GLN A 178 -6.22 11.84 6.83
CA GLN A 178 -6.68 10.53 7.29
C GLN A 178 -7.92 10.03 6.52
N PHE A 179 -8.86 10.93 6.23
CA PHE A 179 -10.04 10.60 5.44
C PHE A 179 -9.67 10.18 4.01
N GLU A 180 -8.75 10.91 3.37
CA GLU A 180 -8.21 10.57 2.06
C GLU A 180 -7.51 9.20 2.06
N GLU A 181 -6.58 8.97 2.99
CA GLU A 181 -5.84 7.71 3.12
C GLU A 181 -6.78 6.51 3.33
N ASN A 182 -7.82 6.68 4.13
CA ASN A 182 -8.80 5.63 4.38
C ASN A 182 -9.59 5.28 3.10
N LEU A 183 -9.98 6.28 2.31
CA LEU A 183 -10.65 6.04 1.03
C LEU A 183 -9.72 5.40 0.00
N LEU A 184 -8.47 5.87 -0.11
CA LEU A 184 -7.47 5.25 -0.98
C LEU A 184 -7.24 3.77 -0.61
N ARG A 185 -7.20 3.48 0.70
CA ARG A 185 -7.09 2.11 1.22
C ARG A 185 -8.30 1.25 0.86
N ASP A 186 -9.50 1.82 0.88
CA ASP A 186 -10.73 1.18 0.42
C ASP A 186 -10.82 1.10 -1.13
N GLY A 187 -9.75 1.41 -1.87
CA GLY A 187 -9.69 1.24 -3.32
C GLY A 187 -10.34 2.38 -4.11
N TRP A 188 -10.58 3.53 -3.48
CA TRP A 188 -11.01 4.73 -4.20
C TRP A 188 -9.85 5.31 -5.01
N LYS A 189 -10.16 5.80 -6.22
CA LYS A 189 -9.15 6.38 -7.12
C LYS A 189 -9.09 7.89 -6.95
N LYS A 190 -7.90 8.41 -6.68
CA LYS A 190 -7.66 9.85 -6.54
C LYS A 190 -7.38 10.51 -7.88
N SER A 191 -7.94 11.69 -8.05
CA SER A 191 -7.54 12.69 -9.04
C SER A 191 -7.50 14.08 -8.39
N ILE A 192 -6.80 15.01 -9.00
CA ILE A 192 -6.71 16.40 -8.56
C ILE A 192 -7.46 17.26 -9.58
N SER A 193 -8.24 18.23 -9.11
CA SER A 193 -8.93 19.17 -9.99
C SER A 193 -7.93 19.97 -10.85
N LYS A 194 -8.39 20.46 -12.00
CA LYS A 194 -7.55 21.22 -12.94
C LYS A 194 -6.85 22.43 -12.32
N ASP A 195 -7.45 23.03 -11.29
CA ASP A 195 -6.91 24.17 -10.55
C ASP A 195 -6.00 23.79 -9.36
N GLY A 196 -5.78 22.50 -9.11
CA GLY A 196 -4.95 21.99 -8.03
C GLY A 196 -5.56 22.10 -6.62
N LYS A 197 -6.75 22.68 -6.48
CA LYS A 197 -7.32 23.08 -5.18
C LYS A 197 -8.17 22.00 -4.51
N THR A 198 -8.56 20.97 -5.25
CA THR A 198 -9.54 19.98 -4.80
C THR A 198 -9.06 18.57 -5.10
N ILE A 199 -9.22 17.68 -4.11
CA ILE A 199 -8.96 16.26 -4.28
C ILE A 199 -10.28 15.56 -4.56
N ILE A 200 -10.32 14.76 -5.63
CA ILE A 200 -11.49 14.00 -6.06
C ILE A 200 -11.17 12.52 -5.90
N LEU A 201 -11.99 11.79 -5.13
CA LEU A 201 -11.88 10.34 -4.98
C LEU A 201 -13.12 9.66 -5.56
N GLU A 202 -12.93 8.68 -6.45
CA GLU A 202 -14.02 7.99 -7.14
C GLU A 202 -13.95 6.47 -6.98
N LYS A 203 -15.12 5.84 -6.80
CA LYS A 203 -15.30 4.38 -6.75
C LYS A 203 -16.71 4.04 -7.21
N ASP A 204 -16.83 3.12 -8.17
CA ASP A 204 -18.09 2.62 -8.71
C ASP A 204 -19.09 3.70 -9.18
N GLY A 205 -18.57 4.83 -9.65
CA GLY A 205 -19.33 5.99 -10.12
C GLY A 205 -19.79 6.95 -9.03
N SER A 206 -19.58 6.61 -7.75
CA SER A 206 -19.71 7.53 -6.62
C SER A 206 -18.43 8.37 -6.46
N LYS A 207 -18.57 9.56 -5.87
CA LYS A 207 -17.46 10.51 -5.72
C LYS A 207 -17.46 11.22 -4.37
N TYR A 208 -16.28 11.33 -3.77
CA TYR A 208 -15.97 12.30 -2.73
C TYR A 208 -15.14 13.45 -3.29
N VAL A 209 -15.48 14.67 -2.86
CA VAL A 209 -14.74 15.89 -3.21
C VAL A 209 -14.23 16.54 -1.93
N LEU A 210 -12.91 16.47 -1.70
CA LEU A 210 -12.24 16.97 -0.52
C LEU A 210 -11.75 18.40 -0.77
N ARG A 211 -12.20 19.33 0.07
CA ARG A 211 -11.87 20.77 -0.03
C ARG A 211 -11.25 21.29 1.26
N ASP A 212 -10.35 22.24 1.11
CA ASP A 212 -9.84 23.04 2.23
C ASP A 212 -10.74 24.26 2.46
N GLY A 213 -10.90 24.63 3.73
CA GLY A 213 -11.51 25.91 4.13
C GLY A 213 -12.89 26.19 3.54
N ALA A 214 -13.85 25.27 3.69
CA ALA A 214 -15.20 25.52 3.21
C ALA A 214 -15.82 26.74 3.94
N LYS A 215 -16.20 27.78 3.19
CA LYS A 215 -16.71 29.06 3.73
C LYS A 215 -17.82 28.92 4.77
N SER A 216 -18.67 27.87 4.64
CA SER A 216 -19.79 27.61 5.54
C SER A 216 -19.41 26.93 6.87
N THR A 217 -18.21 26.37 6.98
CA THR A 217 -17.78 25.57 8.13
C THR A 217 -16.42 25.97 8.70
N GLY A 218 -15.65 26.82 8.02
CA GLY A 218 -14.35 27.31 8.48
C GLY A 218 -13.22 26.26 8.43
N GLY A 219 -13.49 25.05 7.96
CA GLY A 219 -12.57 23.91 7.98
C GLY A 219 -12.74 22.97 6.78
N SER A 220 -11.94 21.91 6.74
CA SER A 220 -11.92 20.95 5.63
C SER A 220 -13.20 20.11 5.57
N THR A 221 -13.63 19.78 4.35
CA THR A 221 -14.88 19.02 4.14
C THR A 221 -14.71 17.97 3.05
N ALA A 222 -15.50 16.89 3.13
CA ALA A 222 -15.69 15.93 2.07
C ALA A 222 -17.15 15.93 1.62
N ASP A 223 -17.37 16.27 0.35
CA ASP A 223 -18.70 16.32 -0.26
C ASP A 223 -18.96 15.06 -1.07
N PHE A 224 -20.04 14.36 -0.75
CA PHE A 224 -20.40 13.08 -1.34
C PHE A 224 -21.45 13.23 -2.45
N TYR A 225 -21.15 12.61 -3.58
CA TYR A 225 -22.00 12.51 -4.76
C TYR A 225 -22.26 11.03 -5.04
N PRO A 226 -23.53 10.58 -5.00
CA PRO A 226 -23.85 9.20 -5.31
C PRO A 226 -23.71 8.92 -6.80
N LYS A 227 -23.61 7.64 -7.16
CA LYS A 227 -23.47 7.16 -8.54
C LYS A 227 -24.42 7.86 -9.51
N GLY A 228 -23.85 8.44 -10.56
CA GLY A 228 -24.61 9.11 -11.63
C GLY A 228 -25.21 10.47 -11.26
N SER A 229 -25.07 10.93 -10.02
CA SER A 229 -25.60 12.23 -9.58
C SER A 229 -24.61 13.37 -9.80
N LYS A 230 -25.10 14.46 -10.37
CA LYS A 230 -24.38 15.75 -10.41
C LYS A 230 -24.55 16.56 -9.12
N ARG A 231 -25.46 16.15 -8.22
CA ARG A 231 -25.79 16.85 -6.97
C ARG A 231 -25.19 16.13 -5.78
N MET A 232 -24.62 16.93 -4.87
CA MET A 232 -24.17 16.45 -3.57
C MET A 232 -25.39 16.07 -2.72
N THR A 233 -25.26 15.01 -1.93
CA THR A 233 -26.31 14.58 -0.98
C THR A 233 -25.87 14.68 0.48
N LEU A 234 -24.55 14.64 0.71
CA LEU A 234 -23.96 14.61 2.04
C LEU A 234 -22.69 15.46 2.08
N LYS A 235 -22.54 16.25 3.15
CA LYS A 235 -21.31 16.95 3.52
C LYS A 235 -20.76 16.37 4.82
N ILE A 236 -19.52 15.93 4.79
CA ILE A 236 -18.77 15.47 5.98
C ILE A 236 -17.81 16.59 6.37
N ARG A 237 -17.93 17.07 7.62
CA ARG A 237 -17.06 18.08 8.23
C ARG A 237 -15.91 17.36 8.91
N LEU A 238 -14.69 17.69 8.50
CA LEU A 238 -13.46 17.06 8.97
C LEU A 238 -12.78 17.97 9.99
N LYS A 239 -11.88 17.39 10.79
CA LYS A 239 -11.10 18.09 11.81
C LYS A 239 -9.89 18.82 11.22
#